data_AF-A0AA37UI42-F1
#
_entry.id   AF-A0AA37UI42-F1
#
_cell.length_a   1.000
_cell.length_b   1.000
_cell.length_c   1.000
_cell.angle_alpha   90.00
_cell.angle_beta   90.00
_cell.angle_gamma   90.00
#
_symmetry.space_group_name_H-M   'P 1'
#
loop_
_entity.id
_entity.type
_entity.pdbx_description
1 polymer ?
#
loop_
_entity_poly.entity_id
_entity_poly.type
_entity_poly.pdbx_seq_one_letter_code
_entity_poly.pdbx_strand_id
1 'polypeptide(L)'
;MNETVNAVDSLRVPAKRNLAALRAGIEEAARSEGTLLRAVFRSPRHGVISVAGAGQRSAVMNALGVANFFVDPGAKPAGDLVTVGPDEAEQSGEETPVAELEHADIVTAGFEHPVYGDFGITGAALAAADSEDLWLGGWLLRAAGQPAAHLRSVHRHGAAADLGFETPARLQALDVAV
;
A
#
# COMPACT_ATOMS: atom_id res chain seq x y z
N MET A 1 -25.91 5.17 -9.98
CA MET A 1 -24.84 6.17 -9.84
C MET A 1 -23.74 5.44 -9.09
N ASN A 2 -22.74 4.92 -9.81
CA ASN A 2 -21.63 4.21 -9.17
C ASN A 2 -20.82 5.28 -8.43
N GLU A 3 -20.71 5.15 -7.11
CA GLU A 3 -19.75 5.95 -6.34
C GLU A 3 -18.35 5.57 -6.83
N THR A 4 -17.63 6.54 -7.41
CA THR A 4 -16.21 6.38 -7.71
C THR A 4 -15.47 6.19 -6.39
N VAL A 5 -14.88 5.02 -6.18
CA VAL A 5 -14.10 4.72 -4.99
C VAL A 5 -12.79 5.50 -5.10
N ASN A 6 -12.59 6.52 -4.24
CA ASN A 6 -11.31 7.21 -4.15
C ASN A 6 -10.28 6.27 -3.47
N ALA A 7 -9.03 6.27 -3.95
CA ALA A 7 -7.93 5.55 -3.33
C ALA A 7 -7.81 5.78 -1.80
N VAL A 8 -8.12 6.98 -1.31
CA VAL A 8 -8.10 7.30 0.13
C VAL A 8 -9.19 6.54 0.91
N ASP A 9 -10.37 6.32 0.31
CA ASP A 9 -11.47 5.61 0.98
C ASP A 9 -11.13 4.15 1.25
N SER A 10 -10.23 3.55 0.45
CA SER A 10 -9.72 2.20 0.69
C SER A 10 -8.98 2.04 2.03
N LEU A 11 -8.53 3.15 2.64
CA LEU A 11 -7.89 3.16 3.95
C LEU A 11 -8.91 3.08 5.11
N ARG A 12 -10.19 3.33 4.85
CA ARG A 12 -11.28 3.27 5.85
C ARG A 12 -11.74 1.84 6.04
N VAL A 13 -10.99 1.09 6.83
CA VAL A 13 -11.20 -0.35 7.03
C VAL A 13 -12.07 -0.69 8.24
N PRO A 14 -12.89 -1.77 8.17
CA PRO A 14 -13.66 -2.25 9.31
C PRO A 14 -12.76 -2.77 10.44
N ALA A 15 -13.19 -2.61 11.69
CA ALA A 15 -12.43 -3.08 12.85
C ALA A 15 -12.15 -4.59 12.82
N LYS A 16 -13.16 -5.38 12.43
CA LYS A 16 -13.07 -6.85 12.32
C LYS A 16 -12.91 -7.30 10.88
N ARG A 17 -12.04 -8.28 10.65
CA ARG A 17 -11.80 -8.93 9.35
C ARG A 17 -12.97 -9.85 9.00
N ASN A 18 -13.43 -9.81 7.75
CA ASN A 18 -14.38 -10.78 7.21
C ASN A 18 -13.60 -11.91 6.51
N LEU A 19 -13.29 -12.98 7.25
CA LEU A 19 -12.50 -14.10 6.72
C LEU A 19 -13.17 -14.84 5.55
N ALA A 20 -14.50 -14.89 5.52
CA ALA A 20 -15.23 -15.52 4.42
C ALA A 20 -15.07 -14.70 3.14
N ALA A 21 -15.27 -13.38 3.21
CA ALA A 21 -15.06 -12.47 2.09
C ALA A 21 -13.60 -12.47 1.61
N LEU A 22 -12.64 -12.51 2.53
CA LEU A 22 -11.21 -12.60 2.19
C LEU A 22 -10.87 -13.85 1.41
N ARG A 23 -11.36 -15.03 1.83
CA ARG A 23 -11.13 -16.28 1.10
C ARG A 23 -11.71 -16.22 -0.30
N ALA A 24 -12.94 -15.72 -0.44
CA ALA A 24 -13.58 -15.54 -1.74
C ALA A 24 -12.78 -14.58 -2.64
N GLY A 25 -12.31 -13.46 -2.11
CA GLY A 25 -11.49 -12.49 -2.84
C GLY A 25 -10.14 -13.06 -3.29
N ILE A 26 -9.48 -13.85 -2.44
CA ILE A 26 -8.23 -14.55 -2.78
C ILE A 26 -8.47 -15.59 -3.88
N GLU A 27 -9.53 -16.39 -3.77
CA GLU A 27 -9.89 -17.38 -4.80
C GLU A 27 -10.20 -16.72 -6.14
N GLU A 28 -10.89 -15.57 -6.14
CA GLU A 28 -11.14 -14.77 -7.34
C GLU A 28 -9.84 -14.24 -7.95
N ALA A 29 -9.00 -13.62 -7.12
CA ALA A 29 -7.73 -13.08 -7.54
C ALA A 29 -6.78 -14.17 -8.08
N ALA A 30 -6.80 -15.37 -7.49
CA ALA A 30 -5.99 -16.50 -7.93
C ALA A 30 -6.44 -17.08 -9.28
N ARG A 31 -7.69 -16.90 -9.68
CA ARG A 31 -8.22 -17.33 -10.99
C ARG A 31 -7.83 -16.37 -12.13
N SER A 32 -7.32 -15.19 -11.78
CA SER A 32 -7.15 -14.06 -12.70
C SER A 32 -5.72 -13.54 -12.65
N GLU A 33 -4.73 -14.42 -12.87
CA GLU A 33 -3.31 -14.03 -12.91
C GLU A 33 -3.06 -12.87 -13.90
N GLY A 34 -2.25 -11.90 -13.48
CA GLY A 34 -1.98 -10.69 -14.26
C GLY A 34 -3.07 -9.63 -14.23
N THR A 35 -4.21 -9.88 -13.58
CA THR A 35 -5.26 -8.86 -13.38
C THR A 35 -4.81 -7.85 -12.34
N LEU A 36 -5.20 -6.58 -12.52
CA LEU A 36 -4.98 -5.55 -11.53
C LEU A 36 -5.84 -5.83 -10.30
N LEU A 37 -5.17 -5.99 -9.17
CA LEU A 37 -5.76 -6.24 -7.87
C LEU A 37 -5.49 -5.06 -6.96
N ARG A 38 -6.41 -4.85 -6.01
CA ARG A 38 -6.18 -4.02 -4.83
C ARG A 38 -6.26 -4.87 -3.58
N ALA A 39 -5.22 -4.82 -2.77
CA ALA A 39 -5.16 -5.46 -1.45
C ALA A 39 -4.95 -4.40 -0.37
N VAL A 40 -5.72 -4.48 0.71
CA VAL A 40 -5.61 -3.56 1.85
C VAL A 40 -5.09 -4.31 3.06
N PHE A 41 -4.04 -3.77 3.69
CA PHE A 41 -3.37 -4.36 4.84
C PHE A 41 -3.45 -3.42 6.04
N ARG A 42 -3.51 -4.00 7.24
CA ARG A 42 -3.35 -3.29 8.51
C ARG A 42 -2.02 -3.69 9.14
N SER A 43 -1.01 -2.85 8.93
CA SER A 43 0.32 -3.03 9.50
C SER A 43 0.43 -2.31 10.85
N PRO A 44 0.94 -2.96 11.91
CA PRO A 44 1.27 -2.27 13.15
C PRO A 44 2.32 -1.15 12.95
N ARG A 45 3.21 -1.32 11.96
CA ARG A 45 4.29 -0.40 11.64
C ARG A 45 3.85 0.71 10.68
N HIS A 46 3.07 0.35 9.66
CA HIS A 46 2.73 1.27 8.57
C HIS A 46 1.30 1.82 8.62
N GLY A 47 0.52 1.45 9.63
CA GLY A 47 -0.91 1.74 9.66
C GLY A 47 -1.65 0.97 8.57
N VAL A 48 -2.75 1.55 8.07
CA VAL A 48 -3.52 0.97 6.97
C VAL A 48 -2.89 1.40 5.65
N ILE A 49 -2.63 0.43 4.79
CA ILE A 49 -2.11 0.66 3.44
C ILE A 49 -2.97 -0.08 2.41
N SER A 50 -3.13 0.52 1.24
CA SER A 50 -3.74 -0.10 0.08
C SER A 50 -2.69 -0.25 -1.01
N VAL A 51 -2.57 -1.45 -1.57
CA VAL A 51 -1.59 -1.78 -2.61
C VAL A 51 -2.36 -2.22 -3.84
N ALA A 52 -2.08 -1.59 -4.96
CA ALA A 52 -2.70 -1.86 -6.24
C ALA A 52 -1.66 -2.26 -7.29
N GLY A 53 -1.94 -3.28 -8.10
CA GLY A 53 -0.99 -3.77 -9.11
C GLY A 53 -1.36 -5.15 -9.62
N ALA A 54 -0.54 -5.70 -10.53
CA ALA A 54 -0.79 -7.02 -11.08
C ALA A 54 -0.69 -8.11 -9.97
N GLY A 55 -1.71 -8.96 -9.90
CA GLY A 55 -1.68 -10.16 -9.07
C GLY A 55 -0.70 -11.19 -9.63
N GLN A 56 0.27 -11.60 -8.81
CA GLN A 56 1.32 -12.55 -9.20
C GLN A 56 1.46 -13.67 -8.17
N ARG A 57 1.58 -14.90 -8.66
CA ARG A 57 1.90 -16.06 -7.83
C ARG A 57 3.42 -16.24 -7.74
N SER A 58 3.96 -16.17 -6.54
CA SER A 58 5.37 -16.49 -6.29
C SER A 58 5.59 -17.99 -6.46
N ALA A 59 6.47 -18.38 -7.38
CA ALA A 59 6.84 -19.78 -7.60
C ALA A 59 7.59 -20.38 -6.39
N VAL A 60 8.31 -19.57 -5.61
CA VAL A 60 9.08 -20.02 -4.45
C VAL A 60 8.18 -20.19 -3.23
N MET A 61 7.33 -19.20 -2.96
CA MET A 61 6.48 -19.19 -1.77
C MET A 61 5.14 -19.88 -1.98
N ASN A 62 4.80 -20.19 -3.25
CA ASN A 62 3.48 -20.63 -3.68
C ASN A 62 2.34 -19.77 -3.09
N ALA A 63 2.54 -18.45 -3.13
CA ALA A 63 1.64 -17.46 -2.57
C ALA A 63 1.34 -16.39 -3.62
N LEU A 64 0.07 -15.99 -3.71
CA LEU A 64 -0.40 -14.84 -4.43
C LEU A 64 0.00 -13.56 -3.67
N GLY A 65 0.43 -12.55 -4.42
CA GLY A 65 0.72 -11.24 -3.90
C GLY A 65 0.51 -10.14 -4.93
N VAL A 66 0.61 -8.91 -4.45
CA VAL A 66 0.68 -7.68 -5.25
C VAL A 66 1.95 -6.96 -4.81
N ALA A 67 2.87 -6.73 -5.74
CA ALA A 67 4.25 -6.34 -5.42
C ALA A 67 4.92 -7.29 -4.40
N ASN A 68 5.48 -6.77 -3.31
CA ASN A 68 6.07 -7.57 -2.24
C ASN A 68 5.07 -7.99 -1.13
N PHE A 69 3.78 -7.71 -1.29
CA PHE A 69 2.77 -8.01 -0.27
C PHE A 69 2.00 -9.28 -0.61
N PHE A 70 2.14 -10.31 0.22
CA PHE A 70 1.43 -11.57 0.05
C PHE A 70 0.03 -11.52 0.63
N VAL A 71 -0.97 -11.96 -0.14
CA VAL A 71 -2.36 -12.03 0.32
C VAL A 71 -2.69 -13.39 0.95
N ASP A 72 -2.00 -14.46 0.54
CA ASP A 72 -2.28 -15.84 1.01
C ASP A 72 -1.02 -16.68 1.34
N PRO A 73 -0.05 -16.17 2.13
CA PRO A 73 1.17 -16.92 2.43
C PRO A 73 0.83 -18.29 3.07
N GLY A 74 1.12 -19.37 2.35
CA GLY A 74 0.78 -20.73 2.80
C GLY A 74 -0.72 -21.09 2.71
N ALA A 75 -1.42 -20.60 1.67
CA ALA A 75 -2.82 -20.91 1.35
C ALA A 75 -3.85 -20.44 2.40
N LYS A 76 -3.50 -19.44 3.22
CA LYS A 76 -4.40 -18.80 4.18
C LYS A 76 -4.28 -17.28 4.05
N PRO A 77 -5.38 -16.52 4.21
CA PRO A 77 -5.31 -15.07 4.21
C PRO A 77 -4.22 -14.55 5.17
N ALA A 78 -3.36 -13.65 4.71
CA ALA A 78 -2.31 -13.06 5.54
C ALA A 78 -2.91 -12.44 6.81
N GLY A 79 -2.16 -12.44 7.92
CA GLY A 79 -2.68 -12.03 9.25
C GLY A 79 -3.15 -10.57 9.30
N ASP A 80 -2.56 -9.73 8.48
CA ASP A 80 -2.76 -8.29 8.33
C ASP A 80 -3.66 -7.92 7.14
N LEU A 81 -3.97 -8.85 6.24
CA LEU A 81 -4.85 -8.60 5.09
C LEU A 81 -6.29 -8.33 5.53
N VAL A 82 -6.85 -7.22 5.06
CA VAL A 82 -8.20 -6.76 5.38
C VAL A 82 -9.18 -6.99 4.24
N THR A 83 -8.80 -6.64 3.01
CA THR A 83 -9.57 -6.89 1.78
C THR A 83 -8.62 -7.19 0.62
N VAL A 84 -9.11 -7.95 -0.36
CA VAL A 84 -8.47 -8.12 -1.67
C VAL A 84 -9.54 -8.32 -2.73
N GLY A 85 -9.34 -7.73 -3.90
CA GLY A 85 -10.26 -7.82 -5.03
C GLY A 85 -9.68 -7.13 -6.28
N PRO A 86 -10.47 -7.00 -7.35
CA PRO A 86 -10.07 -6.22 -8.52
C PRO A 86 -9.79 -4.76 -8.13
N ASP A 87 -8.84 -4.12 -8.81
CA ASP A 87 -8.62 -2.69 -8.65
C ASP A 87 -9.63 -1.89 -9.49
N GLU A 88 -10.52 -1.17 -8.81
CA GLU A 88 -11.54 -0.32 -9.42
C GLU A 88 -11.34 1.16 -9.06
N ALA A 89 -10.33 1.48 -8.25
CA ALA A 89 -10.12 2.84 -7.75
C ALA A 89 -9.30 3.66 -8.74
N GLU A 90 -9.76 4.87 -9.01
CA GLU A 90 -9.01 5.83 -9.81
C GLU A 90 -7.91 6.49 -8.96
N GLN A 91 -6.76 6.74 -9.57
CA GLN A 91 -5.78 7.65 -9.00
C GLN A 91 -6.39 9.04 -8.91
N SER A 92 -6.32 9.62 -7.73
CA SER A 92 -6.75 10.99 -7.47
C SER A 92 -5.68 11.71 -6.65
N GLY A 93 -5.83 13.02 -6.48
CA GLY A 93 -4.89 13.86 -5.75
C GLY A 93 -3.96 14.66 -6.65
N GLU A 94 -3.37 15.70 -6.08
CA GLU A 94 -2.44 16.58 -6.78
C GLU A 94 -1.06 15.92 -6.84
N GLU A 95 -0.50 15.82 -8.05
CA GLU A 95 0.87 15.34 -8.20
C GLU A 95 1.82 16.28 -7.44
N THR A 96 2.55 15.73 -6.48
CA THR A 96 3.33 16.51 -5.51
C THR A 96 4.79 16.06 -5.55
N PRO A 97 5.76 16.97 -5.66
CA PRO A 97 7.17 16.62 -5.54
C PRO A 97 7.45 15.91 -4.21
N VAL A 98 8.18 14.80 -4.26
CA VAL A 98 8.49 14.03 -3.04
C VAL A 98 9.24 14.84 -1.98
N ALA A 99 9.93 15.91 -2.36
CA ALA A 99 10.62 16.82 -1.45
C ALA A 99 9.66 17.63 -0.57
N GLU A 100 8.42 17.82 -1.01
CA GLU A 100 7.38 18.57 -0.29
C GLU A 100 6.55 17.70 0.65
N LEU A 101 6.77 16.38 0.63
CA LEU A 101 6.07 15.45 1.50
C LEU A 101 6.61 15.49 2.93
N GLU A 102 5.67 15.51 3.86
CA GLU A 102 5.90 15.48 5.29
C GLU A 102 5.49 14.13 5.90
N HIS A 103 5.94 13.91 7.13
CA HIS A 103 5.46 12.78 7.91
C HIS A 103 3.95 12.88 8.13
N ALA A 104 3.27 11.74 7.97
CA ALA A 104 1.83 11.55 8.09
C ALA A 104 0.99 12.21 7.00
N ASP A 105 1.58 12.66 5.89
CA ASP A 105 0.80 12.92 4.68
C ASP A 105 0.18 11.62 4.14
N ILE A 106 -1.11 11.64 3.81
CA ILE A 106 -1.74 10.57 3.04
C ILE A 106 -1.39 10.78 1.57
N VAL A 107 -0.78 9.77 0.98
CA VAL A 107 -0.29 9.81 -0.39
C VAL A 107 -0.69 8.57 -1.17
N THR A 108 -0.81 8.71 -2.48
CA THR A 108 -0.76 7.60 -3.44
C THR A 108 0.53 7.70 -4.22
N ALA A 109 1.42 6.72 -4.09
CA ALA A 109 2.69 6.66 -4.80
C ALA A 109 2.67 5.53 -5.84
N GLY A 110 3.12 5.84 -7.06
CA GLY A 110 3.34 4.87 -8.13
C GLY A 110 4.81 4.44 -8.18
N PHE A 111 5.03 3.15 -8.37
CA PHE A 111 6.34 2.53 -8.45
C PHE A 111 6.47 1.66 -9.69
N GLU A 112 7.70 1.55 -10.19
CA GLU A 112 8.08 0.60 -11.24
C GLU A 112 9.28 -0.21 -10.73
N HIS A 113 9.12 -1.53 -10.65
CA HIS A 113 10.16 -2.43 -10.16
C HIS A 113 10.37 -3.61 -11.12
N PRO A 114 11.63 -3.99 -11.47
CA PRO A 114 11.90 -5.04 -12.45
C PRO A 114 11.26 -6.41 -12.15
N VAL A 115 11.04 -6.72 -10.86
CA VAL A 115 10.43 -7.99 -10.43
C VAL A 115 8.91 -7.90 -10.35
N TYR A 116 8.37 -6.75 -9.97
CA TYR A 116 6.94 -6.61 -9.62
C TYR A 116 6.12 -5.90 -10.70
N GLY A 117 6.79 -5.29 -11.69
CA GLY A 117 6.15 -4.40 -12.65
C GLY A 117 5.71 -3.09 -12.00
N ASP A 118 4.67 -2.50 -12.56
CA ASP A 118 4.05 -1.27 -12.06
C ASP A 118 3.06 -1.59 -10.94
N PHE A 119 3.13 -0.80 -9.87
CA PHE A 119 2.19 -0.89 -8.75
C PHE A 119 2.06 0.45 -8.03
N GLY A 120 0.94 0.63 -7.34
CA GLY A 120 0.66 1.80 -6.52
C GLY A 120 0.49 1.42 -5.06
N ILE A 121 0.92 2.30 -4.16
CA ILE A 121 0.64 2.19 -2.73
C ILE A 121 -0.06 3.47 -2.28
N THR A 122 -1.14 3.33 -1.52
CA THR A 122 -1.83 4.43 -0.85
C THR A 122 -1.74 4.22 0.66
N GLY A 123 -1.41 5.27 1.40
CA GLY A 123 -1.23 5.20 2.86
C GLY A 123 -0.52 6.44 3.40
N ALA A 124 -0.18 6.42 4.69
CA ALA A 124 0.56 7.50 5.32
C ALA A 124 2.06 7.42 5.00
N ALA A 125 2.66 8.55 4.64
CA ALA A 125 4.10 8.71 4.50
C ALA A 125 4.76 8.75 5.90
N LEU A 126 5.77 7.91 6.13
CA LEU A 126 6.39 7.74 7.44
C LEU A 126 7.84 8.18 7.40
N ALA A 127 8.17 9.21 8.18
CA ALA A 127 9.54 9.62 8.34
C ALA A 127 10.25 8.64 9.27
N ALA A 128 11.50 8.30 8.94
CA ALA A 128 12.42 7.74 9.91
C ALA A 128 12.70 8.75 11.03
N ALA A 129 12.93 8.27 12.24
CA ALA A 129 13.20 9.11 13.40
C ALA A 129 14.57 9.80 13.29
N ASP A 130 15.57 9.10 12.75
CA ASP A 130 16.99 9.50 12.77
C ASP A 130 17.57 9.79 11.37
N SER A 131 16.72 9.90 10.34
CA SER A 131 17.16 10.23 8.97
C SER A 131 16.11 11.06 8.22
N GLU A 132 16.48 11.57 7.04
CA GLU A 132 15.57 12.28 6.14
C GLU A 132 14.72 11.33 5.26
N ASP A 133 14.78 10.03 5.55
CA ASP A 133 14.11 9.02 4.75
C ASP A 133 12.61 9.03 5.01
N LEU A 134 11.85 8.85 3.93
CA LEU A 134 10.40 8.81 3.95
C LEU A 134 9.93 7.51 3.30
N TRP A 135 9.05 6.80 4.00
CA TRP A 135 8.61 5.45 3.65
C TRP A 135 7.10 5.39 3.46
N LEU A 136 6.64 4.44 2.65
CA LEU A 136 5.24 4.14 2.44
C LEU A 136 5.07 2.62 2.31
N GLY A 137 4.43 1.99 3.30
CA GLY A 137 4.20 0.55 3.30
C GLY A 137 5.49 -0.30 3.15
N GLY A 138 6.64 0.18 3.62
CA GLY A 138 7.92 -0.52 3.44
C GLY A 138 8.63 -0.26 2.11
N TRP A 139 8.13 0.67 1.30
CA TRP A 139 8.82 1.20 0.12
C TRP A 139 9.35 2.60 0.39
N LEU A 140 10.56 2.90 -0.11
CA LEU A 140 11.15 4.23 -0.01
C LEU A 140 10.43 5.19 -0.96
N LEU A 141 9.98 6.33 -0.45
CA LEU A 141 9.62 7.51 -1.24
C LEU A 141 10.86 8.38 -1.45
N ARG A 142 11.61 8.62 -0.38
CA ARG A 142 12.78 9.51 -0.35
C ARG A 142 13.87 8.88 0.50
N ALA A 143 15.11 8.93 0.02
CA ALA A 143 16.31 8.49 0.75
C ALA A 143 17.36 9.59 0.71
N ALA A 144 17.89 9.99 1.88
CA ALA A 144 18.87 11.08 2.00
C ALA A 144 18.50 12.35 1.20
N GLY A 145 17.23 12.77 1.30
CA GLY A 145 16.70 13.95 0.62
C GLY A 145 16.43 13.78 -0.89
N GLN A 146 16.73 12.62 -1.48
CA GLN A 146 16.54 12.35 -2.91
C GLN A 146 15.36 11.39 -3.16
N PRO A 147 14.63 11.52 -4.30
CA PRO A 147 13.61 10.55 -4.68
C PRO A 147 14.19 9.13 -4.77
N ALA A 148 13.42 8.14 -4.30
CA ALA A 148 13.83 6.75 -4.36
C ALA A 148 13.85 6.22 -5.81
N ALA A 149 14.76 5.28 -6.10
CA ALA A 149 15.03 4.82 -7.47
C ALA A 149 13.83 4.23 -8.23
N HIS A 150 12.91 3.59 -7.49
CA HIS A 150 11.72 2.94 -8.05
C HIS A 150 10.47 3.82 -8.03
N LEU A 151 10.54 5.01 -7.42
CA LEU A 151 9.42 5.93 -7.36
C LEU A 151 9.21 6.57 -8.74
N ARG A 152 7.95 6.68 -9.16
CA ARG A 152 7.55 7.25 -10.46
C ARG A 152 6.61 8.43 -10.32
N SER A 153 5.64 8.34 -9.41
CA SER A 153 4.70 9.43 -9.13
C SER A 153 4.32 9.45 -7.67
N VAL A 154 3.90 10.61 -7.19
CA VAL A 154 3.30 10.80 -5.86
C VAL A 154 2.17 11.79 -5.99
N HIS A 155 1.00 11.43 -5.47
CA HIS A 155 -0.15 12.29 -5.31
C HIS A 155 -0.41 12.50 -3.83
N ARG A 156 -0.38 13.74 -3.35
CA ARG A 156 -0.72 14.07 -1.95
C ARG A 156 -2.21 14.32 -1.83
N HIS A 157 -2.82 13.74 -0.80
CA HIS A 157 -4.23 13.91 -0.48
C HIS A 157 -4.48 14.84 0.72
N GLY A 158 -3.42 15.13 1.49
CA GLY A 158 -3.44 15.96 2.69
C GLY A 158 -2.84 15.26 3.90
N ALA A 159 -2.78 15.96 5.04
CA ALA A 159 -2.31 15.35 6.28
C ALA A 159 -3.33 14.33 6.82
N ALA A 160 -2.85 13.24 7.42
CA ALA A 160 -3.69 12.18 7.99
C ALA A 160 -4.74 12.72 8.97
N ALA A 161 -4.35 13.66 9.84
CA ALA A 161 -5.25 14.25 10.83
C ALA A 161 -6.42 15.01 10.18
N ASP A 162 -6.15 15.78 9.12
CA ASP A 162 -7.16 16.56 8.41
C ASP A 162 -8.18 15.67 7.68
N LEU A 163 -7.76 14.47 7.28
CA LEU A 163 -8.59 13.45 6.64
C LEU A 163 -9.29 12.51 7.65
N GLY A 164 -9.06 12.71 8.95
CA GLY A 164 -9.66 11.92 10.03
C GLY A 164 -9.03 10.54 10.22
N PHE A 165 -7.76 10.37 9.84
CA PHE A 165 -6.96 9.19 10.16
C PHE A 165 -6.10 9.44 11.40
N GLU A 166 -5.78 8.37 12.13
CA GLU A 166 -4.80 8.45 13.22
C GLU A 166 -3.41 8.80 12.66
N THR A 167 -2.70 9.72 13.32
CA THR A 167 -1.33 10.05 12.96
C THR A 167 -0.41 8.91 13.40
N PRO A 168 0.23 8.19 12.46
CA PRO A 168 1.15 7.11 12.80
C PRO A 168 2.41 7.66 13.47
N ALA A 169 3.08 6.84 14.28
CA ALA A 169 4.39 7.19 14.81
C ALA A 169 5.45 7.20 13.69
N ARG A 170 6.55 7.93 13.92
CA ARG A 170 7.76 7.84 13.08
C ARG A 170 8.40 6.46 13.21
N LEU A 171 9.00 5.99 12.12
CA LEU A 171 9.72 4.71 12.09
C LEU A 171 11.01 4.82 12.91
N GLN A 172 11.25 3.87 13.82
CA GLN A 172 12.51 3.82 14.56
C GLN A 172 13.61 3.20 13.69
N ALA A 173 14.90 3.37 14.04
CA ALA A 173 16.01 2.82 13.26
C ALA A 173 15.91 1.29 13.02
N LEU A 174 15.32 0.55 13.97
CA LEU A 174 15.07 -0.90 13.87
C LEU A 174 13.88 -1.26 12.96
N ASP A 175 13.07 -0.27 12.58
CA ASP A 175 11.90 -0.47 11.72
C ASP A 175 12.21 -0.41 10.23
N VAL A 176 13.42 0.05 9.89
CA VAL A 176 13.90 0.27 8.52
C VAL A 176 14.65 -0.94 7.94
N ALA A 177 15.08 -1.87 8.79
CA ALA A 177 15.66 -3.14 8.36
C ALA A 177 14.55 -4.10 7.90
N VAL A 178 14.55 -4.43 6.61
CA VAL A 178 13.80 -5.55 6.02
C VAL A 178 14.63 -6.82 6.10
#